data_AF-A0AA37X1S3-F1
#
_entry.id   AF-A0AA37X1S3-F1
#
_cell.length_a   1.000
_cell.length_b   1.000
_cell.length_c   1.000
_cell.angle_alpha   90.00
_cell.angle_beta   90.00
_cell.angle_gamma   90.00
#
_symmetry.space_group_name_H-M   'P 1'
#
loop_
_entity.id
_entity.type
_entity.pdbx_description
1 polymer ?
#
loop_
_entity_poly.entity_id
_entity_poly.type
_entity_poly.pdbx_seq_one_letter_code
_entity_poly.pdbx_strand_id
1 'polypeptide(L)'
;MSAAVQRELGSTKTRRGKAKQKDLGQNMAVNFLDLAAVPRFAALCGILALTAACVPTNSEVTMLSSRPDLLEPGLNPNFVSKAIGNAKAKRAKGQKVWCVPFARDASGVEIKGNAGTWWDQAKGKFQRGHAPVEGAVMAFSSTRKLPKGHVAVVSEVVSDREILIDHANWKPSQISLGMTVVDVSPKNDWSVVKVASVGDTLGRAYPIDGFIWNAPTQATLLATTP
;
A
#
# COMPACT_ATOMS: atom_id res chain seq x y z
N MET A 1 -29.63 47.56 8.26
CA MET A 1 -30.93 47.69 7.57
C MET A 1 -31.05 46.58 6.55
N SER A 2 -32.08 45.75 6.71
CA SER A 2 -32.69 44.80 5.74
C SER A 2 -31.83 43.69 5.12
N ALA A 3 -32.29 42.44 4.98
CA ALA A 3 -33.48 41.75 5.44
C ALA A 3 -33.25 40.24 5.21
N ALA A 4 -33.83 39.43 6.09
CA ALA A 4 -33.84 37.97 6.05
C ALA A 4 -34.78 37.44 4.96
N VAL A 5 -34.42 36.31 4.35
CA VAL A 5 -35.39 35.38 3.75
C VAL A 5 -34.89 33.94 3.98
N GLN A 6 -35.48 33.30 5.00
CA GLN A 6 -35.56 31.84 5.16
C GLN A 6 -37.00 31.42 4.85
N ARG A 7 -37.15 30.32 4.09
CA ARG A 7 -38.30 29.37 3.95
C ARG A 7 -37.85 28.38 2.84
N GLU A 8 -38.10 27.07 2.83
CA GLU A 8 -39.17 26.29 3.43
C GLU A 8 -38.76 24.78 3.48
N LEU A 9 -39.39 24.06 4.40
CA LEU A 9 -39.27 22.61 4.63
C LEU A 9 -40.05 21.81 3.56
N GLY A 10 -39.46 20.72 3.07
CA GLY A 10 -40.12 19.75 2.19
C GLY A 10 -39.76 18.31 2.57
N SER A 11 -40.59 17.70 3.41
CA SER A 11 -40.53 16.29 3.78
C SER A 11 -41.26 15.44 2.74
N THR A 12 -40.61 14.41 2.18
CA THR A 12 -41.30 13.33 1.47
C THR A 12 -40.82 11.97 1.99
N LYS A 13 -41.73 11.31 2.71
CA LYS A 13 -41.61 9.94 3.23
C LYS A 13 -42.25 8.97 2.24
N THR A 14 -41.72 7.74 2.22
CA THR A 14 -42.39 6.46 1.90
C THR A 14 -42.23 5.92 0.47
N ARG A 15 -41.48 4.81 0.33
CA ARG A 15 -42.07 3.49 0.04
C ARG A 15 -41.06 2.35 0.26
N ARG A 16 -41.48 1.44 1.14
CA ARG A 16 -40.83 0.19 1.56
C ARG A 16 -41.28 -0.90 0.58
N GLY A 17 -40.39 -1.40 -0.27
CA GLY A 17 -40.65 -2.56 -1.12
C GLY A 17 -40.32 -3.86 -0.37
N LYS A 18 -41.34 -4.59 0.08
CA LYS A 18 -41.22 -5.99 0.50
C LYS A 18 -41.21 -6.87 -0.76
N ALA A 19 -40.09 -7.55 -1.01
CA ALA A 19 -40.07 -8.70 -1.92
C ALA A 19 -40.21 -10.00 -1.12
N LYS A 20 -40.93 -10.92 -1.72
CA LYS A 20 -41.72 -11.99 -1.12
C LYS A 20 -40.90 -13.29 -1.11
N GLN A 21 -40.76 -13.88 0.07
CA GLN A 21 -40.28 -15.23 0.29
C GLN A 21 -41.24 -16.22 -0.39
N LYS A 22 -40.70 -17.09 -1.26
CA LYS A 22 -41.40 -18.26 -1.77
C LYS A 22 -40.71 -19.50 -1.23
N ASP A 23 -41.46 -20.16 -0.37
CA ASP A 23 -41.25 -21.48 0.17
C ASP A 23 -41.62 -22.51 -0.91
N LEU A 24 -40.75 -23.49 -1.17
CA LEU A 24 -41.12 -24.74 -1.82
C LEU A 24 -40.37 -25.84 -1.06
N GLY A 25 -41.12 -26.49 -0.18
CA GLY A 25 -40.63 -27.63 0.60
C GLY A 25 -40.67 -28.95 -0.18
N GLN A 26 -40.37 -29.98 0.62
CA GLN A 26 -40.53 -31.43 0.46
C GLN A 26 -39.18 -32.15 0.29
N ASN A 27 -38.62 -32.67 1.38
CA ASN A 27 -38.93 -33.95 2.05
C ASN A 27 -38.48 -35.15 1.21
N MET A 28 -37.51 -35.91 1.71
CA MET A 28 -37.79 -37.19 2.38
C MET A 28 -36.48 -37.84 2.79
N ALA A 29 -36.40 -38.13 4.09
CA ALA A 29 -35.39 -38.98 4.69
C ALA A 29 -35.50 -40.41 4.14
N VAL A 30 -34.36 -41.06 3.93
CA VAL A 30 -34.18 -42.48 4.21
C VAL A 30 -32.71 -42.71 4.52
N ASN A 31 -32.43 -43.31 5.68
CA ASN A 31 -31.34 -44.26 5.89
C ASN A 31 -31.41 -44.71 7.34
N PHE A 32 -32.04 -45.86 7.58
CA PHE A 32 -31.81 -46.66 8.78
C PHE A 32 -32.15 -48.13 8.49
N LEU A 33 -31.17 -48.98 8.84
CA LEU A 33 -31.22 -50.40 9.22
C LEU A 33 -30.99 -51.50 8.17
N ASP A 34 -29.85 -52.17 8.42
CA ASP A 34 -29.64 -53.62 8.59
C ASP A 34 -29.43 -54.60 7.41
N LEU A 35 -28.21 -55.16 7.46
CA LEU A 35 -27.87 -56.59 7.56
C LEU A 35 -28.11 -57.51 6.35
N ALA A 36 -27.03 -57.91 5.67
CA ALA A 36 -26.49 -59.29 5.65
C ALA A 36 -25.59 -59.58 4.42
N ALA A 37 -24.64 -60.50 4.65
CA ALA A 37 -23.94 -61.38 3.69
C ALA A 37 -22.65 -60.89 2.98
N VAL A 38 -21.51 -61.33 3.55
CA VAL A 38 -20.22 -61.68 2.91
C VAL A 38 -20.43 -63.04 2.15
N PRO A 39 -19.61 -63.56 1.19
CA PRO A 39 -18.17 -63.29 1.01
C PRO A 39 -17.54 -63.48 -0.41
N ARG A 40 -16.19 -63.34 -0.40
CA ARG A 40 -15.16 -63.92 -1.30
C ARG A 40 -14.89 -63.25 -2.65
N PHE A 41 -13.72 -62.60 -2.76
CA PHE A 41 -12.66 -63.04 -3.67
C PHE A 41 -11.28 -62.59 -3.15
N ALA A 42 -10.30 -63.46 -3.30
CA ALA A 42 -8.95 -63.39 -2.77
C ALA A 42 -7.95 -62.77 -3.77
N ALA A 43 -6.70 -62.63 -3.29
CA ALA A 43 -5.43 -62.33 -3.98
C ALA A 43 -5.02 -60.84 -4.02
N LEU A 44 -4.00 -60.39 -3.28
CA LEU A 44 -2.53 -60.60 -3.32
C LEU A 44 -1.79 -59.51 -4.14
N CYS A 45 -0.64 -59.07 -3.59
CA CYS A 45 0.41 -58.20 -4.17
C CYS A 45 0.05 -56.70 -4.27
N GLY A 46 0.90 -55.73 -3.91
CA GLY A 46 2.32 -55.73 -3.61
C GLY A 46 2.79 -54.33 -3.16
N ILE A 47 4.08 -54.23 -2.94
CA ILE A 47 4.86 -53.29 -2.13
C ILE A 47 5.05 -51.89 -2.75
N LEU A 48 5.26 -50.88 -1.87
CA LEU A 48 6.03 -49.63 -2.02
C LEU A 48 5.42 -48.39 -2.71
N ALA A 49 5.20 -47.33 -1.92
CA ALA A 49 5.98 -46.08 -1.99
C ALA A 49 5.61 -45.18 -0.81
N LEU A 50 6.56 -44.93 0.11
CA LEU A 50 6.45 -43.82 1.04
C LEU A 50 6.56 -42.52 0.24
N THR A 51 5.43 -41.92 -0.13
CA THR A 51 5.40 -40.49 -0.42
C THR A 51 5.27 -39.76 0.90
N ALA A 52 6.40 -39.26 1.41
CA ALA A 52 6.39 -38.19 2.40
C ALA A 52 5.84 -36.93 1.70
N ALA A 53 4.52 -36.86 1.55
CA ALA A 53 3.85 -35.61 1.25
C ALA A 53 3.97 -34.76 2.53
N CYS A 54 4.92 -33.82 2.55
CA CYS A 54 4.82 -32.67 3.44
C CYS A 54 3.57 -31.91 3.04
N VAL A 55 2.43 -32.30 3.62
CA VAL A 55 1.22 -31.48 3.63
C VAL A 55 1.49 -30.42 4.71
N PRO A 56 1.66 -29.14 4.36
CA PRO A 56 1.80 -28.11 5.38
C PRO A 56 0.55 -28.12 6.24
N THR A 57 0.75 -28.17 7.55
CA THR A 57 -0.36 -28.17 8.50
C THR A 57 -1.12 -26.84 8.41
N ASN A 58 -2.45 -26.88 8.57
CA ASN A 58 -3.34 -25.69 8.50
C ASN A 58 -2.87 -24.50 9.38
N SER A 59 -2.02 -24.75 10.37
CA SER A 59 -1.41 -23.78 11.26
C SER A 59 -0.48 -22.77 10.56
N GLU A 60 0.31 -23.19 9.57
CA GLU A 60 1.22 -22.26 8.86
C GLU A 60 0.45 -21.29 7.94
N VAL A 61 -0.59 -21.79 7.27
CA VAL A 61 -1.46 -20.97 6.39
C VAL A 61 -2.29 -19.97 7.19
N THR A 62 -2.64 -20.31 8.44
CA THR A 62 -3.40 -19.42 9.34
C THR A 62 -2.52 -18.29 9.90
N MET A 63 -1.24 -18.54 10.18
CA MET A 63 -0.32 -17.50 10.67
C MET A 63 0.03 -16.46 9.59
N LEU A 64 0.19 -16.89 8.33
CA LEU A 64 0.44 -15.97 7.22
C LEU A 64 -0.79 -15.13 6.86
N SER A 65 -2.01 -15.67 7.02
CA SER A 65 -3.27 -14.93 6.86
C SER A 65 -3.56 -13.93 8.00
N SER A 66 -2.83 -14.00 9.11
CA SER A 66 -3.03 -13.14 10.28
C SER A 66 -2.22 -11.83 10.23
N ARG A 67 -1.40 -11.63 9.18
CA ARG A 67 -0.56 -10.43 8.99
C ARG A 67 -0.68 -9.84 7.58
N PRO A 68 -1.84 -9.25 7.22
CA PRO A 68 -2.01 -8.59 5.91
C PRO A 68 -1.07 -7.39 5.70
N ASP A 69 -0.53 -6.84 6.79
CA ASP A 69 0.47 -5.76 6.86
C ASP A 69 1.87 -6.15 6.37
N LEU A 70 2.15 -7.45 6.23
CA LEU A 70 3.45 -7.95 5.77
C LEU A 70 3.46 -8.36 4.29
N LEU A 71 2.36 -8.25 3.55
CA LEU A 71 2.30 -8.69 2.15
C LEU A 71 1.77 -7.62 1.20
N GLU A 72 1.11 -6.58 1.72
CA GLU A 72 0.58 -5.49 0.90
C GLU A 72 1.50 -4.26 0.99
N PRO A 73 2.08 -3.78 -0.13
CA PRO A 73 2.72 -2.48 -0.14
C PRO A 73 1.68 -1.40 0.19
N GLY A 74 1.89 -0.67 1.29
CA GLY A 74 0.95 0.32 1.79
C GLY A 74 1.60 1.30 2.76
N LEU A 75 0.96 2.47 2.94
CA LEU A 75 1.46 3.51 3.83
C LEU A 75 1.28 3.10 5.30
N ASN A 76 2.38 2.89 6.02
CA ASN A 76 2.30 2.56 7.45
C ASN A 76 2.06 3.83 8.30
N PRO A 77 0.92 3.96 8.99
CA PRO A 77 0.59 5.17 9.75
C PRO A 77 1.55 5.46 10.91
N ASN A 78 2.19 4.43 11.47
CA ASN A 78 3.18 4.60 12.54
C ASN A 78 4.46 5.25 12.01
N PHE A 79 4.89 4.89 10.80
CA PHE A 79 6.05 5.51 10.15
C PHE A 79 5.79 6.97 9.83
N VAL A 80 4.62 7.29 9.26
CA VAL A 80 4.23 8.67 8.96
C VAL A 80 4.16 9.52 10.25
N SER A 81 3.53 8.99 11.30
CA SER A 81 3.43 9.66 12.60
C SER A 81 4.81 9.93 13.21
N LYS A 82 5.73 8.95 13.15
CA LYS A 82 7.12 9.10 13.57
C LYS A 82 7.85 10.19 12.75
N ALA A 83 7.72 10.18 11.43
CA ALA A 83 8.37 11.15 10.56
C ALA A 83 7.92 12.58 10.86
N ILE A 84 6.61 12.79 11.02
CA ILE A 84 6.03 14.09 11.39
C ILE A 84 6.53 14.52 12.78
N GLY A 85 6.50 13.63 13.76
CA GLY A 85 6.98 13.89 15.12
C GLY A 85 8.45 14.32 15.15
N ASN A 86 9.32 13.55 14.49
CA ASN A 86 10.74 13.83 14.38
C ASN A 86 11.02 15.16 13.67
N ALA A 87 10.32 15.44 12.58
CA ALA A 87 10.46 16.69 11.85
C ALA A 87 9.98 17.90 12.68
N LYS A 88 8.85 17.79 13.39
CA LYS A 88 8.36 18.84 14.32
C LYS A 88 9.37 19.09 15.45
N ALA A 89 9.89 18.04 16.06
CA ALA A 89 10.89 18.15 17.13
C ALA A 89 12.18 18.84 16.66
N LYS A 90 12.66 18.53 15.45
CA LYS A 90 13.82 19.23 14.85
C LYS A 90 13.53 20.72 14.65
N ARG A 91 12.37 21.05 14.09
CA ARG A 91 11.97 22.46 13.88
C ARG A 91 11.86 23.24 15.18
N ALA A 92 11.30 22.64 16.23
CA ALA A 92 11.20 23.27 17.55
C ALA A 92 12.58 23.61 18.15
N LYS A 93 13.63 22.89 17.75
CA LYS A 93 15.02 23.14 18.13
C LYS A 93 15.77 24.05 17.14
N GLY A 94 15.09 24.67 16.17
CA GLY A 94 15.71 25.49 15.12
C GLY A 94 16.53 24.68 14.10
N GLN A 95 16.40 23.35 14.07
CA GLN A 95 17.14 22.50 13.15
C GLN A 95 16.42 22.38 11.79
N LYS A 96 17.22 22.22 10.73
CA LYS A 96 16.70 21.97 9.39
C LYS A 96 16.07 20.59 9.28
N VAL A 97 14.93 20.54 8.59
CA VAL A 97 14.30 19.28 8.17
C VAL A 97 14.62 19.07 6.70
N TRP A 98 14.91 17.84 6.32
CA TRP A 98 15.30 17.46 4.96
C TRP A 98 14.43 16.30 4.47
N CYS A 99 14.29 16.15 3.16
CA CYS A 99 13.50 15.09 2.54
C CYS A 99 14.02 13.69 2.90
N VAL A 100 15.33 13.47 2.87
CA VAL A 100 15.97 12.16 3.10
C VAL A 100 15.64 11.59 4.49
N PRO A 101 15.90 12.29 5.62
CA PRO A 101 15.50 11.79 6.94
C PRO A 101 13.99 11.58 7.08
N PHE A 102 13.18 12.48 6.50
CA PHE A 102 11.72 12.35 6.55
C PHE A 102 11.26 11.08 5.82
N ALA A 103 11.72 10.85 4.59
CA ALA A 103 11.35 9.70 3.79
C ALA A 103 11.79 8.39 4.43
N ARG A 104 12.99 8.32 5.04
CA ARG A 104 13.42 7.15 5.83
C ARG A 104 12.43 6.83 6.94
N ASP A 105 12.10 7.84 7.76
CA ASP A 105 11.18 7.67 8.89
C ASP A 105 9.77 7.29 8.43
N ALA A 106 9.31 7.81 7.29
CA ALA A 106 7.94 7.64 6.76
C ALA A 106 7.74 6.36 5.93
N SER A 107 8.80 5.79 5.35
CA SER A 107 8.70 4.60 4.48
C SER A 107 9.42 3.36 5.02
N GLY A 108 10.35 3.54 5.96
CA GLY A 108 11.27 2.47 6.37
C GLY A 108 12.35 2.14 5.34
N VAL A 109 12.45 2.88 4.23
CA VAL A 109 13.57 2.75 3.28
C VAL A 109 14.82 3.40 3.89
N GLU A 110 15.69 2.56 4.44
CA GLU A 110 16.86 2.97 5.23
C GLU A 110 18.09 3.43 4.39
N ILE A 111 17.86 4.16 3.29
CA ILE A 111 18.92 4.71 2.42
C ILE A 111 19.41 6.08 2.94
N LYS A 112 20.68 6.43 2.70
CA LYS A 112 21.30 7.70 3.15
C LYS A 112 22.03 8.41 2.00
N GLY A 113 22.44 9.65 2.24
CA GLY A 113 23.13 10.48 1.26
C GLY A 113 22.17 11.31 0.42
N ASN A 114 22.68 11.86 -0.70
CA ASN A 114 21.90 12.73 -1.58
C ASN A 114 20.71 11.97 -2.18
N ALA A 115 19.54 12.61 -2.21
CA ALA A 115 18.30 11.99 -2.67
C ALA A 115 18.41 11.42 -4.10
N GLY A 116 19.06 12.14 -5.02
CA GLY A 116 19.25 11.69 -6.40
C GLY A 116 20.22 10.53 -6.60
N THR A 117 20.76 9.95 -5.51
CA THR A 117 21.53 8.68 -5.57
C THR A 117 20.73 7.50 -5.05
N TRP A 118 19.52 7.73 -4.51
CA TRP A 118 18.74 6.69 -3.85
C TRP A 118 18.28 5.59 -4.80
N TRP A 119 17.95 5.96 -6.04
CA TRP A 119 17.54 5.00 -7.06
C TRP A 119 18.59 3.90 -7.26
N ASP A 120 19.84 4.29 -7.49
CA ASP A 120 20.95 3.35 -7.68
C ASP A 120 21.29 2.60 -6.40
N GLN A 121 21.29 3.29 -5.24
CA GLN A 121 21.57 2.66 -3.95
C GLN A 121 20.53 1.60 -3.55
N ALA A 122 19.28 1.76 -3.99
CA ALA A 122 18.20 0.81 -3.74
C ALA A 122 18.36 -0.49 -4.53
N LYS A 123 19.14 -0.50 -5.62
CA LYS A 123 19.37 -1.71 -6.43
C LYS A 123 19.90 -2.86 -5.57
N GLY A 124 19.18 -3.99 -5.61
CA GLY A 124 19.55 -5.20 -4.87
C GLY A 124 19.29 -5.15 -3.36
N LYS A 125 18.77 -4.04 -2.83
CA LYS A 125 18.41 -3.87 -1.40
C LYS A 125 16.92 -3.68 -1.18
N PHE A 126 16.29 -2.96 -2.10
CA PHE A 126 14.84 -2.70 -2.11
C PHE A 126 14.31 -3.03 -3.50
N GLN A 127 13.04 -3.41 -3.57
CA GLN A 127 12.38 -3.53 -4.87
C GLN A 127 12.20 -2.12 -5.46
N ARG A 128 12.24 -2.04 -6.80
CA ARG A 128 12.13 -0.78 -7.53
C ARG A 128 11.33 -0.98 -8.81
N GLY A 129 10.62 0.06 -9.23
CA GLY A 129 9.95 0.10 -10.53
C GLY A 129 9.37 1.48 -10.80
N HIS A 130 8.40 1.54 -11.71
CA HIS A 130 7.86 2.81 -12.23
C HIS A 130 6.38 3.02 -11.91
N ALA A 131 5.73 2.05 -11.26
CA ALA A 131 4.36 2.20 -10.80
C ALA A 131 4.34 2.81 -9.39
N PRO A 132 3.54 3.86 -9.14
CA PRO A 132 3.34 4.35 -7.78
C PRO A 132 2.56 3.32 -6.96
N VAL A 133 2.95 3.20 -5.69
CA VAL A 133 2.21 2.43 -4.68
C VAL A 133 2.29 3.20 -3.38
N GLU A 134 1.24 3.15 -2.56
CA GLU A 134 1.25 3.77 -1.23
C GLU A 134 2.42 3.28 -0.39
N GLY A 135 3.06 4.20 0.34
CA GLY A 135 4.28 3.94 1.11
C GLY A 135 5.57 3.84 0.29
N ALA A 136 5.50 3.80 -1.05
CA ALA A 136 6.69 3.83 -1.90
C ALA A 136 7.42 5.17 -1.81
N VAL A 137 8.75 5.15 -1.93
CA VAL A 137 9.54 6.37 -2.07
C VAL A 137 9.68 6.72 -3.55
N MET A 138 9.07 7.83 -3.97
CA MET A 138 9.34 8.47 -5.26
C MET A 138 10.73 9.11 -5.24
N ALA A 139 11.61 8.72 -6.17
CA ALA A 139 12.97 9.22 -6.30
C ALA A 139 13.11 10.19 -7.48
N PHE A 140 13.30 11.47 -7.20
CA PHE A 140 13.53 12.50 -8.22
C PHE A 140 14.98 12.51 -8.68
N SER A 141 15.18 12.53 -10.00
CA SER A 141 16.52 12.57 -10.59
C SER A 141 17.24 13.88 -10.25
N SER A 142 18.57 13.83 -10.20
CA SER A 142 19.38 15.05 -10.05
C SER A 142 19.33 15.89 -11.33
N THR A 143 19.03 17.18 -11.21
CA THR A 143 19.03 18.13 -12.34
C THR A 143 19.75 19.41 -11.98
N ARG A 144 20.03 20.28 -12.95
CA ARG A 144 20.64 21.61 -12.69
C ARG A 144 19.85 22.45 -11.67
N LYS A 145 18.52 22.28 -11.60
CA LYS A 145 17.64 23.02 -10.68
C LYS A 145 17.30 22.21 -9.42
N LEU A 146 17.68 20.94 -9.36
CA LEU A 146 17.51 20.02 -8.24
C LEU A 146 18.78 19.14 -8.09
N PRO A 147 19.95 19.73 -7.79
CA PRO A 147 21.25 19.07 -7.95
C PRO A 147 21.50 17.94 -6.95
N LYS A 148 20.72 17.87 -5.86
CA LYS A 148 20.78 16.78 -4.89
C LYS A 148 19.69 15.73 -5.09
N GLY A 149 18.89 15.85 -6.17
CA GLY A 149 17.62 15.16 -6.33
C GLY A 149 16.62 15.53 -5.23
N HIS A 150 15.57 14.74 -5.11
CA HIS A 150 14.58 14.83 -4.03
C HIS A 150 13.94 13.45 -3.81
N VAL A 151 13.38 13.23 -2.63
CA VAL A 151 12.60 12.03 -2.34
C VAL A 151 11.32 12.40 -1.62
N ALA A 152 10.25 11.68 -1.92
CA ALA A 152 8.95 11.85 -1.31
C ALA A 152 8.27 10.48 -1.14
N VAL A 153 7.41 10.32 -0.15
CA VAL A 153 6.66 9.09 0.08
C VAL A 153 5.27 9.24 -0.52
N VAL A 154 4.82 8.26 -1.31
CA VAL A 154 3.45 8.23 -1.84
C VAL A 154 2.48 7.99 -0.69
N SER A 155 1.59 8.94 -0.42
CA SER A 155 0.57 8.81 0.62
C SER A 155 -0.76 8.28 0.09
N GLU A 156 -1.06 8.49 -1.19
CA GLU A 156 -2.28 7.99 -1.84
C GLU A 156 -2.07 7.90 -3.36
N VAL A 157 -2.65 6.88 -4.00
CA VAL A 157 -2.74 6.79 -5.46
C VAL A 157 -4.16 7.18 -5.90
N VAL A 158 -4.30 8.39 -6.45
CA VAL A 158 -5.60 8.98 -6.79
C VAL A 158 -6.11 8.49 -8.14
N SER A 159 -5.22 8.38 -9.12
CA SER A 159 -5.51 7.85 -10.46
C SER A 159 -4.24 7.36 -11.15
N ASP A 160 -4.38 6.85 -12.38
CA ASP A 160 -3.25 6.44 -13.23
C ASP A 160 -2.20 7.55 -13.44
N ARG A 161 -2.58 8.83 -13.26
CA ARG A 161 -1.72 10.00 -13.49
C ARG A 161 -1.62 10.95 -12.30
N GLU A 162 -2.23 10.62 -11.17
CA GLU A 162 -2.24 11.50 -10.01
C GLU A 162 -2.01 10.72 -8.73
N ILE A 163 -1.11 11.23 -7.91
CA ILE A 163 -0.83 10.72 -6.57
C ILE A 163 -0.73 11.88 -5.59
N LEU A 164 -0.87 11.56 -4.31
CA LEU A 164 -0.49 12.45 -3.22
C LEU A 164 0.84 11.99 -2.63
N ILE A 165 1.67 12.94 -2.22
CA ILE A 165 2.96 12.67 -1.56
C ILE A 165 3.12 13.41 -0.24
N ASP A 166 3.84 12.75 0.67
CA ASP A 166 4.34 13.31 1.91
C ASP A 166 5.85 13.52 1.78
N HIS A 167 6.31 14.74 2.06
CA HIS A 167 7.73 15.07 1.97
C HIS A 167 8.14 16.23 2.88
N ALA A 168 9.43 16.50 2.91
CA ALA A 168 9.95 17.68 3.59
C ALA A 168 10.98 18.42 2.73
N ASN A 169 11.14 19.71 3.00
CA ASN A 169 12.15 20.58 2.39
C ASN A 169 11.98 20.80 0.88
N TRP A 170 10.78 20.59 0.32
CA TRP A 170 10.46 21.13 -1.00
C TRP A 170 10.42 22.67 -0.96
N LYS A 171 9.74 23.20 0.06
CA LYS A 171 10.01 24.53 0.61
C LYS A 171 10.95 24.39 1.81
N PRO A 172 11.96 25.26 1.99
CA PRO A 172 12.97 25.11 3.03
C PRO A 172 12.40 24.80 4.41
N SER A 173 12.82 23.65 4.98
CA SER A 173 12.40 23.12 6.29
C SER A 173 10.89 22.94 6.51
N GLN A 174 10.06 23.00 5.46
CA GLN A 174 8.62 22.73 5.55
C GLN A 174 8.31 21.25 5.34
N ILE A 175 7.32 20.75 6.09
CA ILE A 175 6.69 19.44 5.85
C ILE A 175 5.46 19.73 5.01
N SER A 176 5.27 18.98 3.92
CA SER A 176 4.03 18.99 3.15
C SER A 176 3.48 17.57 3.18
N LEU A 177 2.20 17.45 3.53
CA LEU A 177 1.47 16.19 3.56
C LEU A 177 0.36 16.25 2.51
N GLY A 178 0.14 15.15 1.80
CA GLY A 178 -0.89 15.05 0.77
C GLY A 178 -0.68 16.01 -0.40
N MET A 179 0.56 16.33 -0.77
CA MET A 179 0.84 17.25 -1.88
C MET A 179 0.61 16.55 -3.21
N THR A 180 -0.20 17.14 -4.08
CA THR A 180 -0.51 16.55 -5.39
C THR A 180 0.71 16.48 -6.30
N VAL A 181 0.86 15.35 -6.97
CA VAL A 181 1.82 15.12 -8.04
C VAL A 181 1.09 14.52 -9.24
N VAL A 182 1.31 15.11 -10.40
CA VAL A 182 0.70 14.69 -11.66
C VAL A 182 1.77 14.18 -12.61
N ASP A 183 1.56 12.99 -13.18
CA ASP A 183 2.36 12.48 -14.28
C ASP A 183 2.06 13.28 -15.55
N VAL A 184 3.11 13.92 -16.09
CA VAL A 184 3.07 14.67 -17.35
C VAL A 184 3.93 14.00 -18.43
N SER A 185 4.36 12.77 -18.21
CA SER A 185 5.09 11.98 -19.19
C SER A 185 4.22 11.71 -20.43
N PRO A 186 4.78 11.81 -21.65
CA PRO A 186 4.05 11.49 -22.87
C PRO A 186 3.56 10.04 -22.93
N LYS A 187 4.22 9.12 -22.21
CA LYS A 187 3.99 7.68 -22.26
C LYS A 187 3.12 7.13 -21.14
N ASN A 188 2.70 7.95 -20.18
CA ASN A 188 2.03 7.48 -18.96
C ASN A 188 2.91 6.54 -18.11
N ASP A 189 4.21 6.79 -18.08
CA ASP A 189 5.19 5.91 -17.45
C ASP A 189 5.83 6.55 -16.20
N TRP A 190 5.23 7.63 -15.68
CA TRP A 190 5.70 8.38 -14.53
C TRP A 190 7.10 8.98 -14.68
N SER A 191 7.73 8.92 -15.86
CA SER A 191 9.12 9.40 -16.05
C SER A 191 9.30 10.91 -15.82
N VAL A 192 8.21 11.69 -15.89
CA VAL A 192 8.23 13.15 -15.70
C VAL A 192 6.97 13.59 -14.97
N VAL A 193 7.15 14.29 -13.85
CA VAL A 193 6.03 14.73 -12.99
C VAL A 193 6.02 16.24 -12.76
N LYS A 194 4.85 16.79 -12.44
CA LYS A 194 4.71 18.12 -11.84
C LYS A 194 4.22 18.00 -10.41
N VAL A 195 4.85 18.74 -9.51
CA VAL A 195 4.46 18.82 -8.10
C VAL A 195 3.67 20.11 -7.88
N ALA A 196 2.54 20.03 -7.18
CA ALA A 196 1.75 21.19 -6.81
C ALA A 196 2.54 22.15 -5.91
N SER A 197 2.23 23.44 -6.03
CA SER A 197 2.64 24.47 -5.08
C SER A 197 1.50 24.74 -4.08
N VAL A 198 1.76 25.59 -3.08
CA VAL A 198 0.70 26.11 -2.22
C VAL A 198 -0.34 26.84 -3.09
N GLY A 199 -1.61 26.43 -2.99
CA GLY A 199 -2.71 26.91 -3.85
C GLY A 199 -2.97 26.04 -5.09
N ASP A 200 -2.49 24.80 -5.12
CA ASP A 200 -2.72 23.76 -6.13
C ASP A 200 -2.27 24.07 -7.56
N THR A 201 -1.53 25.16 -7.77
CA THR A 201 -0.87 25.43 -9.04
C THR A 201 0.27 24.44 -9.27
N LEU A 202 0.21 23.68 -10.37
CA LEU A 202 1.29 22.77 -10.77
C LEU A 202 2.57 23.53 -11.10
N GLY A 203 3.69 23.08 -10.51
CA GLY A 203 5.01 23.63 -10.75
C GLY A 203 5.64 23.20 -12.07
N ARG A 204 6.97 23.25 -12.11
CA ARG A 204 7.74 22.78 -13.27
C ARG A 204 7.73 21.25 -13.34
N ALA A 205 8.03 20.75 -14.54
CA ALA A 205 8.26 19.34 -14.77
C ALA A 205 9.61 18.90 -14.18
N TYR A 206 9.62 17.75 -13.52
CA TYR A 206 10.81 17.11 -12.96
C TYR A 206 10.89 15.66 -13.45
N PRO A 207 12.06 15.21 -13.93
CA PRO A 207 12.27 13.78 -14.14
C PRO A 207 12.34 13.06 -12.79
N ILE A 208 11.81 11.84 -12.75
CA ILE A 208 12.01 10.92 -11.64
C ILE A 208 12.63 9.62 -12.17
N ASP A 209 13.42 8.97 -11.33
CA ASP A 209 14.05 7.70 -11.67
C ASP A 209 13.07 6.52 -11.45
N GLY A 210 12.07 6.69 -10.58
CA GLY A 210 11.03 5.72 -10.29
C GLY A 210 10.61 5.70 -8.82
N PHE A 211 10.11 4.55 -8.39
CA PHE A 211 9.59 4.27 -7.06
C PHE A 211 10.36 3.14 -6.38
N ILE A 212 10.73 3.35 -5.13
CA ILE A 212 11.44 2.37 -4.28
C ILE A 212 10.44 1.83 -3.27
N TRP A 213 10.23 0.52 -3.28
CA TRP A 213 9.26 -0.16 -2.42
C TRP A 213 9.94 -0.84 -1.24
N ASN A 214 9.38 -0.60 -0.05
CA ASN A 214 9.73 -1.33 1.16
C ASN A 214 8.79 -2.53 1.35
N ALA A 215 8.77 -3.44 0.37
CA ALA A 215 8.14 -4.74 0.57
C ALA A 215 9.08 -5.59 1.43
N PRO A 216 8.61 -6.29 2.47
CA PRO A 216 9.44 -7.30 3.10
C PRO A 216 9.85 -8.30 2.02
N THR A 217 11.14 -8.47 1.83
CA THR A 217 11.65 -9.53 0.96
C THR A 217 11.16 -10.86 1.51
N GLN A 218 10.84 -11.83 0.65
CA GLN A 218 10.44 -13.19 1.09
C GLN A 218 11.43 -13.78 2.12
N ALA A 219 12.72 -13.41 2.03
CA ALA A 219 13.74 -13.77 3.03
C ALA A 219 13.44 -13.24 4.45
N THR A 220 12.86 -12.05 4.60
CA THR A 220 12.42 -11.48 5.89
C THR A 220 11.11 -12.10 6.39
N LEU A 221 10.21 -12.47 5.47
CA LEU A 221 8.97 -13.18 5.81
C LEU A 221 9.25 -14.59 6.35
N LEU A 222 10.23 -15.29 5.78
CA LEU A 222 10.64 -16.64 6.21
C LEU A 222 11.50 -16.65 7.48
N ALA A 223 12.19 -15.54 7.80
CA ALA A 223 13.04 -15.42 8.99
C ALA A 223 12.27 -15.02 10.27
N THR A 224 10.96 -14.73 10.17
CA THR A 224 10.11 -14.31 11.30
C THR A 224 9.11 -15.40 11.71
N THR A 225 9.20 -16.59 11.12
CA THR A 225 8.47 -17.78 11.56
C THR A 225 9.23 -18.39 12.74
N PRO A 226 8.64 -18.46 13.96
CA PRO A 226 9.30 -19.05 15.13
C PRO A 226 9.53 -20.55 14.97
#